data_AF-A0A9E0TT06-F1
#
_entry.id   AF-A0A9E0TT06-F1
#
_cell.length_a   1.000
_cell.length_b   1.000
_cell.length_c   1.000
_cell.angle_alpha   90.00
_cell.angle_beta   90.00
_cell.angle_gamma   90.00
#
_symmetry.space_group_name_H-M   'P 1'
#
loop_
_entity.id
_entity.type
_entity.pdbx_description
1 polymer ?
#
loop_
_entity_poly.entity_id
_entity_poly.type
_entity_poly.pdbx_seq_one_letter_code
_entity_poly.pdbx_strand_id
1 'polypeptide(L)'
;MAKSRTTIFLFGAAERGELCTPIHLASVEQVLDFLGNPPESTEGIRYAVQALLYGQDLIYFRVADEGFSTEDYIQGLRILKQKPFQSPLTAIGMPGVGDEEIIQAAIPICHLHHSILLVNERDLYDYLTAK
;
A
#
# COMPACT_ATOMS: atom_id res chain seq x y z
N MET A 1 3.67 -19.55 20.78
CA MET A 1 4.28 -18.21 20.66
C MET A 1 3.31 -17.32 19.92
N ALA A 2 2.89 -16.19 20.48
CA ALA A 2 2.12 -15.22 19.72
C ALA A 2 3.01 -14.71 18.57
N LYS A 3 2.60 -14.93 17.32
CA LYS A 3 3.30 -14.39 16.15
C LYS A 3 3.26 -12.87 16.29
N SER A 4 4.42 -12.21 16.37
CA SER A 4 4.49 -10.75 16.30
C SER A 4 3.86 -10.36 14.97
N ARG A 5 2.73 -9.64 15.03
CA ARG A 5 2.06 -9.16 13.83
C ARG A 5 2.81 -7.94 13.32
N THR A 6 3.12 -7.98 12.04
CA THR A 6 3.80 -6.92 11.30
C THR A 6 2.77 -6.20 10.45
N THR A 7 2.97 -4.89 10.26
CA THR A 7 2.01 -4.06 9.54
C THR A 7 2.49 -3.83 8.11
N ILE A 8 1.56 -3.98 7.16
CA ILE A 8 1.74 -3.59 5.77
C ILE A 8 0.88 -2.35 5.52
N PHE A 9 1.48 -1.29 4.97
CA PHE A 9 0.74 -0.14 4.45
C PHE A 9 0.60 -0.31 2.95
N LEU A 10 -0.61 -0.51 2.46
CA LEU A 10 -0.89 -0.87 1.08
C LEU A 10 -1.69 0.23 0.40
N PHE A 11 -1.11 0.78 -0.66
CA PHE A 11 -1.80 1.66 -1.59
C PHE A 11 -2.57 0.82 -2.61
N GLY A 12 -3.71 1.33 -3.06
CA GLY A 12 -4.43 0.73 -4.18
C GLY A 12 -5.77 1.38 -4.45
N ALA A 13 -6.30 1.18 -5.65
CA ALA A 13 -7.63 1.65 -6.00
C ALA A 13 -8.70 0.69 -5.45
N ALA A 14 -9.90 1.22 -5.22
CA ALA A 14 -11.04 0.47 -4.72
C ALA A 14 -12.35 1.15 -5.13
N GLU A 15 -13.44 0.38 -5.26
CA GLU A 15 -14.80 0.90 -5.52
C GLU A 15 -15.25 1.85 -4.39
N ARG A 16 -14.95 1.50 -3.13
CA ARG A 16 -15.40 2.18 -1.91
C ARG A 16 -14.24 2.53 -0.99
N GLY A 17 -14.56 3.28 0.07
CA GLY A 17 -13.61 3.81 1.03
C GLY A 17 -13.28 5.27 0.76
N GLU A 18 -12.92 6.02 1.79
CA GLU A 18 -12.52 7.42 1.63
C GLU A 18 -11.14 7.51 0.97
N LEU A 19 -11.01 8.39 -0.02
CA LEU A 19 -9.72 8.65 -0.65
C LEU A 19 -8.76 9.27 0.34
N CYS A 20 -7.49 8.88 0.24
CA CYS A 20 -6.41 9.45 1.01
C CYS A 20 -6.55 9.39 2.54
N THR A 21 -7.40 8.47 3.02
CA THR A 21 -7.58 8.19 4.45
C THR A 21 -7.09 6.75 4.73
N PRO A 22 -6.10 6.56 5.64
CA PRO A 22 -5.67 5.23 6.02
C PRO A 22 -6.78 4.47 6.78
N ILE A 23 -7.07 3.25 6.35
CA ILE A 23 -8.07 2.37 6.98
C ILE A 23 -7.38 1.10 7.47
N HIS A 24 -7.58 0.77 8.75
CA HIS A 24 -7.09 -0.49 9.32
C HIS A 24 -8.04 -1.63 8.97
N LEU A 25 -7.50 -2.70 8.40
CA LEU A 25 -8.22 -3.92 8.06
C LEU A 25 -7.57 -5.10 8.79
N ALA A 26 -8.40 -5.91 9.42
CA ALA A 26 -8.01 -7.05 10.25
C ALA A 26 -8.59 -8.38 9.76
N SER A 27 -9.49 -8.37 8.76
CA SER A 27 -10.03 -9.58 8.16
C SER A 27 -10.42 -9.36 6.69
N VAL A 28 -10.54 -10.46 5.93
CA VAL A 28 -10.89 -10.42 4.49
C VAL A 28 -12.31 -9.91 4.27
N GLU A 29 -13.23 -10.15 5.20
CA GLU A 29 -14.60 -9.64 5.15
C GLU A 29 -14.61 -8.10 5.16
N GLN A 30 -13.75 -7.49 5.99
CA GLN A 30 -13.62 -6.03 6.05
C GLN A 30 -13.13 -5.43 4.72
N VAL A 31 -12.32 -6.17 3.94
CA VAL A 31 -11.93 -5.71 2.60
C VAL A 31 -13.16 -5.49 1.74
N LEU A 32 -14.10 -6.45 1.71
CA LEU A 32 -15.33 -6.31 0.93
C LEU A 32 -16.23 -5.20 1.49
N ASP A 33 -16.42 -5.16 2.81
CA ASP A 33 -17.33 -4.21 3.45
C ASP A 33 -16.89 -2.75 3.27
N PHE A 34 -15.58 -2.47 3.37
CA PHE A 34 -15.04 -1.11 3.29
C PHE A 34 -14.57 -0.70 1.90
N LEU A 35 -14.03 -1.62 1.10
CA LEU A 35 -13.40 -1.31 -0.19
C LEU A 35 -14.27 -1.70 -1.40
N GLY A 36 -15.27 -2.56 -1.22
CA GLY A 36 -16.11 -3.04 -2.32
C GLY A 36 -15.35 -3.92 -3.31
N ASN A 37 -15.73 -3.87 -4.58
CA ASN A 37 -15.09 -4.66 -5.63
C ASN A 37 -13.78 -4.00 -6.11
N PRO A 38 -12.80 -4.79 -6.57
CA PRO A 38 -11.62 -4.25 -7.24
C PRO A 38 -12.01 -3.61 -8.58
N PRO A 39 -11.56 -2.37 -8.85
CA PRO A 39 -11.62 -1.81 -10.20
C PRO A 39 -10.84 -2.70 -11.19
N GLU A 40 -11.22 -2.64 -12.48
CA GLU A 40 -10.55 -3.43 -13.51
C GLU A 40 -9.06 -3.11 -13.59
N SER A 41 -8.24 -4.14 -13.79
CA SER A 41 -6.77 -4.03 -13.93
C SER A 41 -6.03 -3.45 -12.72
N THR A 42 -6.63 -3.52 -11.52
CA THR A 42 -5.99 -3.09 -10.26
C THR A 42 -5.67 -4.28 -9.37
N GLU A 43 -4.66 -4.14 -8.55
CA GLU A 43 -4.02 -5.22 -7.81
C GLU A 43 -4.04 -4.96 -6.29
N GLY A 44 -4.34 -3.74 -5.84
CA GLY A 44 -4.40 -3.35 -4.43
C GLY A 44 -5.26 -4.28 -3.57
N ILE A 45 -6.52 -4.52 -3.96
CA ILE A 45 -7.41 -5.42 -3.20
C ILE A 45 -6.88 -6.85 -3.19
N ARG A 46 -6.29 -7.34 -4.29
CA ARG A 46 -5.71 -8.69 -4.33
C ARG A 46 -4.60 -8.82 -3.29
N TYR A 47 -3.69 -7.85 -3.21
CA TYR A 47 -2.62 -7.85 -2.20
C TYR A 47 -3.15 -7.67 -0.77
N ALA A 48 -4.22 -6.89 -0.59
CA ALA A 48 -4.88 -6.74 0.71
C ALA A 48 -5.37 -8.09 1.26
N VAL A 49 -6.10 -8.84 0.43
CA VAL A 49 -6.59 -10.17 0.79
C VAL A 49 -5.44 -11.12 1.11
N GLN A 50 -4.37 -11.12 0.30
CA GLN A 50 -3.20 -11.95 0.56
C GLN A 50 -2.53 -11.60 1.90
N ALA A 51 -2.27 -10.32 2.17
CA ALA A 51 -1.66 -9.87 3.42
C ALA A 51 -2.44 -10.37 4.64
N LEU A 52 -3.76 -10.23 4.62
CA LEU A 52 -4.65 -10.67 5.69
C LEU A 52 -4.63 -12.19 5.87
N LEU A 53 -4.66 -12.96 4.79
CA LEU A 53 -4.58 -14.43 4.84
C LEU A 53 -3.24 -14.93 5.42
N TYR A 54 -2.14 -14.18 5.21
CA TYR A 54 -0.83 -14.47 5.83
C TYR A 54 -0.72 -14.00 7.29
N GLY A 55 -1.78 -13.42 7.85
CA GLY A 55 -1.87 -12.94 9.23
C GLY A 55 -1.10 -11.65 9.48
N GLN A 56 -0.97 -10.80 8.47
CA GLN A 56 -0.40 -9.45 8.58
C GLN A 56 -1.48 -8.47 9.04
N ASP A 57 -1.09 -7.45 9.81
CA ASP A 57 -1.97 -6.29 10.02
C ASP A 57 -1.91 -5.41 8.77
N LEU A 58 -3.06 -4.92 8.30
CA LEU A 58 -3.14 -4.16 7.06
C LEU A 58 -3.65 -2.75 7.32
N ILE A 59 -2.95 -1.77 6.78
CA ILE A 59 -3.44 -0.40 6.62
C ILE A 59 -3.62 -0.18 5.11
N TYR A 60 -4.86 -0.07 4.66
CA TYR A 60 -5.17 0.22 3.27
C TYR A 60 -5.30 1.74 3.08
N PHE A 61 -4.66 2.26 2.04
CA PHE A 61 -4.74 3.66 1.66
C PHE A 61 -5.27 3.74 0.24
N ARG A 62 -6.53 4.14 0.13
CA ARG A 62 -7.20 4.21 -1.16
C ARG A 62 -6.67 5.39 -1.97
N VAL A 63 -6.20 5.11 -3.18
CA VAL A 63 -5.90 6.11 -4.22
C VAL A 63 -7.03 6.13 -5.24
N ALA A 64 -7.19 7.25 -5.95
CA ALA A 64 -8.23 7.40 -6.96
C ALA A 64 -7.97 6.51 -8.19
N ASP A 65 -6.72 6.49 -8.66
CA ASP A 65 -6.27 5.70 -9.81
C ASP A 65 -4.92 5.03 -9.51
N GLU A 66 -4.92 3.70 -9.50
CA GLU A 66 -3.76 2.89 -9.13
C GLU A 66 -2.67 3.01 -10.21
N GLY A 67 -1.48 3.45 -9.81
CA GLY A 67 -0.37 3.70 -10.71
C GLY A 67 -0.31 5.09 -11.32
N PHE A 68 -1.38 5.90 -11.22
CA PHE A 68 -1.47 7.19 -11.91
C PHE A 68 -1.71 8.39 -11.00
N SER A 69 -2.39 8.23 -9.86
CA SER A 69 -2.71 9.36 -8.96
C SER A 69 -1.55 9.79 -8.07
N THR A 70 -0.49 10.37 -8.66
CA THR A 70 0.75 10.77 -7.96
C THR A 70 0.51 11.54 -6.65
N GLU A 71 -0.37 12.54 -6.63
CA GLU A 71 -0.62 13.33 -5.41
C GLU A 71 -1.17 12.47 -4.26
N ASP A 72 -2.03 11.49 -4.55
CA ASP A 72 -2.59 10.59 -3.52
C ASP A 72 -1.48 9.75 -2.89
N TYR A 73 -0.58 9.21 -3.72
CA TYR A 73 0.58 8.47 -3.23
C TYR A 73 1.49 9.36 -2.37
N ILE A 74 1.85 10.54 -2.86
CA ILE A 74 2.69 11.48 -2.10
C ILE A 74 2.02 11.88 -0.78
N GLN A 75 0.70 12.08 -0.76
CA GLN A 75 -0.05 12.35 0.47
C GLN A 75 0.04 11.18 1.47
N GLY A 76 -0.19 9.95 1.04
CA GLY A 76 -0.05 8.78 1.91
C GLY A 76 1.38 8.62 2.44
N LEU A 77 2.39 8.83 1.59
CA LEU A 77 3.80 8.83 1.97
C LEU A 77 4.12 9.94 3.00
N ARG A 78 3.53 11.14 2.89
CA ARG A 78 3.66 12.19 3.91
C ARG A 78 3.09 11.75 5.27
N ILE A 79 1.97 11.03 5.30
CA ILE A 79 1.38 10.50 6.54
C ILE A 79 2.34 9.50 7.20
N LEU A 80 2.96 8.62 6.42
CA LEU A 80 3.95 7.65 6.91
C LEU A 80 5.16 8.31 7.58
N LYS A 81 5.54 9.55 7.21
CA LYS A 81 6.64 10.29 7.86
C LYS A 81 6.28 10.83 9.24
N GLN A 82 5.00 11.06 9.52
CA GLN A 82 4.57 11.84 10.68
C GLN A 82 4.12 11.00 11.88
N LYS A 83 3.71 9.75 11.67
CA LYS A 83 3.07 8.94 12.73
C LYS A 83 3.91 7.71 13.09
N PRO A 84 4.21 7.49 14.38
CA PRO A 84 4.69 6.20 14.84
C PRO A 84 3.55 5.18 14.75
N PHE A 85 3.84 4.01 14.18
CA PHE A 85 2.90 2.88 14.16
C PHE A 85 2.95 2.13 15.49
N GLN A 86 1.80 1.59 15.91
CA GLN A 86 1.72 0.74 17.11
C GLN A 86 2.48 -0.59 16.93
N SER A 87 2.53 -1.08 15.70
CA SER A 87 3.26 -2.28 15.28
C SER A 87 4.32 -1.89 14.24
N PRO A 88 5.43 -2.64 14.10
CA PRO A 88 6.44 -2.34 13.07
C PRO A 88 5.82 -2.35 11.68
N LEU A 89 5.96 -1.23 10.96
CA LEU A 89 5.67 -1.15 9.53
C LEU A 89 6.78 -1.90 8.80
N THR A 90 6.49 -3.09 8.27
CA THR A 90 7.51 -3.92 7.61
C THR A 90 7.51 -3.81 6.10
N ALA A 91 6.39 -3.36 5.52
CA ALA A 91 6.31 -3.17 4.08
C ALA A 91 5.39 -2.01 3.70
N ILE A 92 5.72 -1.35 2.60
CA ILE A 92 4.86 -0.41 1.89
C ILE A 92 4.55 -1.04 0.53
N GLY A 93 3.29 -1.33 0.25
CA GLY A 93 2.85 -1.92 -1.01
C GLY A 93 2.31 -0.87 -1.96
N MET A 94 2.83 -0.85 -3.18
CA MET A 94 2.52 0.13 -4.22
C MET A 94 2.34 -0.57 -5.58
N PRO A 95 1.37 -1.51 -5.69
CA PRO A 95 1.16 -2.18 -6.95
C PRO A 95 0.66 -1.21 -8.03
N GLY A 96 1.06 -1.45 -9.27
CA GLY A 96 0.73 -0.62 -10.42
C GLY A 96 1.62 0.62 -10.56
N VAL A 97 2.58 0.83 -9.65
CA VAL A 97 3.40 2.04 -9.61
C VAL A 97 4.80 1.76 -10.16
N GLY A 98 5.02 2.08 -11.43
CA GLY A 98 6.37 2.15 -12.04
C GLY A 98 6.96 3.56 -12.11
N ASP A 99 6.21 4.58 -11.66
CA ASP A 99 6.62 5.98 -11.71
C ASP A 99 7.82 6.28 -10.80
N GLU A 100 8.85 6.91 -11.37
CA GLU A 100 10.09 7.22 -10.66
C GLU A 100 9.87 8.20 -9.50
N GLU A 101 9.06 9.24 -9.67
CA GLU A 101 8.83 10.25 -8.63
C GLU A 101 8.22 9.61 -7.39
N ILE A 102 7.20 8.76 -7.60
CA ILE A 102 6.51 8.07 -6.50
C ILE A 102 7.45 7.08 -5.79
N ILE A 103 8.19 6.26 -6.54
CA ILE A 103 9.11 5.27 -5.97
C ILE A 103 10.24 5.96 -5.19
N GLN A 104 10.84 7.01 -5.76
CA GLN A 104 11.89 7.78 -5.10
C GLN A 104 11.39 8.46 -3.82
N ALA A 105 10.13 8.91 -3.79
CA ALA A 105 9.52 9.44 -2.58
C ALA A 105 9.32 8.39 -1.47
N ALA A 106 9.12 7.12 -1.84
CA ALA A 106 8.91 6.02 -0.89
C ALA A 106 10.21 5.50 -0.26
N ILE A 107 11.35 5.56 -0.96
CA ILE A 107 12.64 5.03 -0.49
C ILE A 107 13.08 5.61 0.88
N PRO A 108 13.08 6.94 1.11
CA PRO A 108 13.44 7.50 2.41
C PRO A 108 12.52 7.04 3.55
N ILE A 109 11.25 6.76 3.25
CA ILE A 109 10.27 6.27 4.23
C ILE A 109 10.55 4.82 4.57
N CYS A 110 10.94 4.01 3.58
CA CYS A 110 11.39 2.64 3.81
C CYS A 110 12.59 2.61 4.76
N HIS A 111 13.58 3.49 4.55
CA HIS A 111 14.71 3.64 5.46
C HIS A 111 14.30 4.08 6.87
N LEU A 112 13.36 5.04 6.98
CA LEU A 112 12.86 5.53 8.27
C LEU A 112 12.22 4.42 9.11
N HIS A 113 11.45 3.53 8.48
CA HIS A 113 10.71 2.46 9.17
C HIS A 113 11.42 1.10 9.15
N HIS A 114 12.59 1.00 8.53
CA HIS A 114 13.25 -0.27 8.21
C HIS A 114 12.31 -1.25 7.48
N SER A 115 11.46 -0.71 6.60
CA SER A 115 10.50 -1.46 5.80
C SER A 115 11.04 -1.72 4.40
N ILE A 116 10.39 -2.66 3.70
CA ILE A 116 10.64 -2.91 2.28
C ILE A 116 9.56 -2.29 1.41
N LEU A 117 9.92 -1.88 0.20
CA LEU A 117 8.97 -1.48 -0.82
C LEU A 117 8.53 -2.70 -1.63
N LEU A 118 7.22 -2.90 -1.77
CA LEU A 118 6.63 -3.96 -2.58
C LEU A 118 5.98 -3.35 -3.82
N VAL A 119 6.53 -3.68 -4.98
CA VAL A 119 5.98 -3.37 -6.32
C VAL A 119 5.88 -4.67 -7.12
N ASN A 120 5.11 -4.71 -8.20
CA ASN A 120 5.08 -5.90 -9.06
C ASN A 120 6.30 -5.94 -10.01
N GLU A 121 6.52 -7.06 -10.70
CA GLU A 121 7.67 -7.22 -11.61
C GLU A 121 7.67 -6.23 -12.76
N ARG A 122 6.49 -5.92 -13.31
CA ARG A 122 6.33 -4.96 -14.40
C ARG A 122 6.66 -3.55 -13.93
N ASP A 123 6.12 -3.13 -12.80
CA ASP A 123 6.38 -1.84 -12.17
C ASP A 123 7.89 -1.65 -11.91
N LEU A 124 8.55 -2.69 -11.40
CA LEU A 124 10.00 -2.67 -11.17
C LEU A 124 10.78 -2.52 -12.48
N TYR A 125 10.38 -3.23 -13.54
CA TYR A 125 10.99 -3.08 -14.86
C TYR A 125 10.83 -1.67 -15.40
N ASP A 126 9.61 -1.13 -15.33
CA ASP A 126 9.29 0.23 -15.80
C ASP A 126 10.15 1.26 -15.05
N TYR A 127 10.24 1.15 -13.72
CA TYR A 127 11.10 2.01 -12.90
C TYR A 127 12.60 1.90 -13.25
N LEU A 128 13.12 0.68 -13.40
CA LEU A 128 14.55 0.46 -13.67
C LEU A 128 14.96 0.84 -15.09
N THR A 129 14.00 1.03 -16.00
CA THR A 129 14.24 1.37 -17.41
C THR A 129 13.74 2.76 -17.80
N ALA A 130 13.07 3.47 -16.89
CA ALA A 130 12.79 4.90 -17.01
C ALA A 130 14.12 5.64 -17.22
N LYS A 131 14.20 6.44 -18.28
CA LYS A 131 15.37 7.23 -18.68
C LYS A 131 15.05 8.70 -18.66
#